data_AF-A0A0K1T416-F1
#
_entry.id   AF-A0A0K1T416-F1
#
_cell.length_a   1.000
_cell.length_b   1.000
_cell.length_c   1.000
_cell.angle_alpha   90.00
_cell.angle_beta   90.00
_cell.angle_gamma   90.00
#
_symmetry.space_group_name_H-M   'P 1'
#
loop_
_entity.id
_entity.type
_entity.pdbx_description
1 polymer ?
#
loop_
_entity_poly.entity_id
_entity_poly.type
_entity_poly.pdbx_seq_one_letter_code
_entity_poly.pdbx_strand_id
1 'polypeptide(L)'
;MSGPLFYFYHQISSTQKSTVNSVINNEILSSEMKIRIIKIGNFSNDIFLFNYGKINVHIESVIVDGKIIETNQELSAGTMISLSSLVGNVTVTGPLIINANGQYFIE
;
A
#
# COMPACT_ATOMS: atom_id res chain seq x y z
N MET A 1 -16.30 11.45 -25.24
CA MET A 1 -15.64 11.88 -23.98
C MET A 1 -16.26 13.20 -23.54
N SER A 2 -16.55 13.31 -22.25
CA SER A 2 -17.41 14.32 -21.59
C SER A 2 -16.91 15.76 -21.78
N GLY A 3 -17.59 16.55 -22.63
CA GLY A 3 -17.30 17.97 -22.88
C GLY A 3 -17.35 18.90 -21.64
N PRO A 4 -18.28 18.70 -20.68
CA PRO A 4 -18.36 19.53 -19.48
C PRO A 4 -17.13 19.40 -18.55
N LEU A 5 -16.59 18.17 -18.41
CA LEU A 5 -15.41 17.91 -17.59
C LEU A 5 -14.15 18.56 -18.17
N PHE A 6 -14.00 18.50 -19.49
CA PHE A 6 -12.86 19.10 -20.19
C PHE A 6 -12.88 20.64 -20.12
N TYR A 7 -14.08 21.23 -20.19
CA TYR A 7 -14.31 22.65 -20.03
C TYR A 7 -13.98 23.14 -18.62
N PHE A 8 -14.46 22.44 -17.59
CA PHE A 8 -14.14 22.76 -16.20
C PHE A 8 -12.64 22.67 -15.92
N TYR A 9 -11.97 21.63 -16.43
CA TYR A 9 -10.52 21.48 -16.27
C TYR A 9 -9.74 22.64 -16.92
N HIS A 10 -10.23 23.22 -18.03
CA HIS A 10 -9.60 24.39 -18.65
C HIS A 10 -9.78 25.69 -17.87
N GLN A 11 -10.85 25.81 -17.08
CA GLN A 11 -11.23 27.00 -16.31
C GLN A 11 -10.43 27.16 -15.00
N ILE A 12 -9.83 26.09 -14.48
CA ILE A 12 -9.10 26.09 -13.21
C ILE A 12 -7.61 26.45 -13.39
N SER A 13 -7.03 27.08 -12.35
CA SER A 13 -5.62 27.49 -12.30
C SER A 13 -4.65 26.30 -12.36
N SER A 14 -3.38 26.56 -12.67
CA SER A 14 -2.32 25.54 -12.68
C SER A 14 -2.18 24.81 -11.33
N THR A 15 -2.25 25.54 -10.22
CA THR A 15 -2.22 24.96 -8.87
C THR A 15 -3.42 24.04 -8.63
N GLN A 16 -4.62 24.47 -9.01
CA GLN A 16 -5.83 23.64 -8.88
C GLN A 16 -5.76 22.38 -9.75
N LYS A 17 -5.22 22.47 -10.98
CA LYS A 17 -4.99 21.31 -11.85
C LYS A 17 -4.06 20.30 -11.20
N SER A 18 -2.97 20.76 -10.59
CA SER A 18 -2.03 19.90 -9.87
C SER A 18 -2.73 19.17 -8.70
N THR A 19 -3.54 19.88 -7.91
CA THR A 19 -4.33 19.28 -6.83
C THR A 19 -5.31 18.24 -7.36
N VAL A 20 -6.09 18.55 -8.40
CA VAL A 20 -7.05 17.62 -9.00
C VAL A 20 -6.36 16.36 -9.52
N ASN A 21 -5.24 16.51 -10.23
CA ASN A 21 -4.48 15.37 -10.73
C ASN A 21 -3.92 14.51 -9.60
N SER A 22 -3.43 15.13 -8.52
CA SER A 22 -2.96 14.39 -7.35
C SER A 22 -4.08 13.59 -6.70
N VAL A 23 -5.28 14.17 -6.56
CA VAL A 23 -6.45 13.48 -5.99
C VAL A 23 -6.83 12.28 -6.86
N ILE A 24 -6.96 12.48 -8.18
CA ILE A 24 -7.31 11.40 -9.12
C ILE A 24 -6.27 10.29 -9.10
N ASN A 25 -4.97 10.63 -9.13
CA ASN A 25 -3.91 9.64 -9.09
C ASN A 25 -3.92 8.83 -7.79
N ASN A 26 -4.18 9.48 -6.65
CA ASN A 26 -4.31 8.80 -5.36
C ASN A 26 -5.52 7.87 -5.32
N GLU A 27 -6.66 8.29 -5.88
CA GLU A 27 -7.85 7.44 -5.99
C GLU A 27 -7.59 6.21 -6.85
N ILE A 28 -6.94 6.37 -8.02
CA ILE A 28 -6.54 5.26 -8.89
C ILE A 28 -5.63 4.29 -8.13
N LEU A 29 -4.57 4.80 -7.49
CA LEU A 29 -3.65 3.98 -6.70
C LEU A 29 -4.37 3.22 -5.59
N SER A 30 -5.28 3.86 -4.84
CA SER A 30 -6.07 3.20 -3.78
C SER A 30 -7.03 2.12 -4.31
N SER A 31 -7.52 2.26 -5.54
CA SER A 31 -8.41 1.30 -6.18
C SER A 31 -7.66 0.07 -6.72
N GLU A 32 -6.43 0.30 -7.21
CA GLU A 32 -5.60 -0.73 -7.85
C GLU A 32 -4.66 -1.46 -6.88
N MET A 33 -4.23 -0.79 -5.81
CA MET A 33 -3.40 -1.36 -4.76
C MET A 33 -4.25 -2.07 -3.71
N LYS A 34 -4.03 -3.37 -3.53
CA LYS A 34 -4.75 -4.16 -2.54
C LYS A 34 -3.82 -5.16 -1.87
N ILE A 35 -3.48 -4.91 -0.62
CA ILE A 35 -2.71 -5.82 0.23
C ILE A 35 -3.63 -6.42 1.29
N ARG A 36 -3.53 -7.73 1.49
CA ARG A 36 -4.13 -8.44 2.62
C ARG A 36 -3.03 -9.03 3.47
N ILE A 37 -3.15 -8.82 4.78
CA ILE A 37 -2.35 -9.50 5.79
C ILE A 37 -3.12 -10.77 6.17
N ILE A 38 -2.46 -11.92 6.06
CA ILE A 38 -3.03 -13.22 6.37
C ILE A 38 -2.24 -13.79 7.55
N LYS A 39 -2.89 -13.89 8.70
CA LYS A 39 -2.28 -14.38 9.94
C LYS A 39 -2.85 -15.74 10.30
N ILE A 40 -2.00 -16.76 10.33
CA ILE A 40 -2.36 -18.12 10.78
C ILE A 40 -1.68 -18.49 12.12
N GLY A 41 -0.79 -17.63 12.61
CA GLY A 41 -0.09 -17.76 13.88
C GLY A 41 0.56 -16.43 14.28
N ASN A 42 1.21 -16.41 15.45
CA ASN A 42 1.85 -15.18 15.96
C ASN A 42 3.32 -15.05 15.55
N PHE A 43 3.93 -16.06 14.93
CA PHE A 43 5.29 -15.92 14.41
C PHE A 43 5.26 -15.25 13.03
N SER A 44 6.27 -14.44 12.71
CA SER A 44 6.37 -13.78 11.39
C SER A 44 6.42 -14.75 10.21
N ASN A 45 6.83 -16.01 10.44
CA ASN A 45 6.75 -17.08 9.44
C ASN A 45 5.32 -17.54 9.14
N ASP A 46 4.40 -17.32 10.08
CA ASP A 46 2.97 -17.68 10.01
C ASP A 46 2.10 -16.47 9.60
N ILE A 47 2.73 -15.38 9.16
CA ILE A 47 2.07 -14.17 8.69
C ILE A 47 2.50 -13.91 7.26
N PHE A 48 1.54 -13.64 6.38
CA PHE A 48 1.78 -13.45 4.96
C PHE A 48 1.18 -12.14 4.48
N LEU A 49 1.87 -11.50 3.55
CA LEU A 49 1.37 -10.36 2.81
C LEU A 49 1.00 -10.83 1.41
N PHE A 50 -0.25 -10.64 1.02
CA PHE A 50 -0.75 -10.98 -0.30
C PHE A 50 -1.16 -9.72 -1.06
N ASN A 51 -0.52 -9.46 -2.18
CA ASN A 51 -0.94 -8.41 -3.10
C ASN A 51 -1.99 -8.98 -4.07
N TYR A 52 -3.26 -8.72 -3.79
CA TYR A 52 -4.38 -9.07 -4.67
C TYR A 52 -4.85 -7.89 -5.53
N GLY A 53 -4.02 -6.84 -5.60
CA GLY A 53 -4.20 -5.70 -6.48
C GLY A 53 -3.81 -6.00 -7.92
N LYS A 54 -3.87 -4.97 -8.76
CA LYS A 54 -3.50 -5.04 -10.19
C LYS A 54 -2.11 -4.49 -10.49
N ILE A 55 -1.48 -3.85 -9.51
CA ILE A 55 -0.17 -3.20 -9.65
C ILE A 55 0.82 -3.80 -8.67
N ASN A 56 2.11 -3.69 -8.98
CA ASN A 56 3.17 -4.00 -8.04
C ASN A 56 3.19 -2.94 -6.93
N VAL A 57 3.57 -3.38 -5.74
CA VAL A 57 3.57 -2.54 -4.56
C VAL A 57 4.96 -2.52 -3.95
N HIS A 58 5.44 -1.33 -3.62
CA HIS A 58 6.69 -1.16 -2.91
C HIS A 58 6.40 -1.05 -1.41
N ILE A 59 6.86 -2.03 -0.64
CA ILE A 59 6.75 -2.01 0.81
C ILE A 59 7.91 -1.16 1.33
N GLU A 60 7.55 -0.04 1.94
CA GLU A 60 8.48 0.98 2.45
C GLU A 60 8.84 0.67 3.90
N SER A 61 7.87 0.31 4.72
CA SER A 61 8.13 -0.06 6.11
C SER A 61 7.07 -0.98 6.70
N VAL A 62 7.46 -1.70 7.74
CA VAL A 62 6.60 -2.56 8.54
C VAL A 62 6.64 -2.08 9.98
N ILE A 63 5.47 -1.85 10.57
CA ILE A 63 5.34 -1.52 11.99
C ILE A 63 4.86 -2.77 12.72
N VAL A 64 5.69 -3.29 13.61
CA VAL A 64 5.41 -4.47 14.44
C VAL A 64 5.70 -4.11 15.88
N ASP A 65 4.73 -4.32 16.77
CA ASP A 65 4.87 -4.10 18.22
C ASP A 65 5.44 -2.70 18.55
N GLY A 66 5.02 -1.69 17.78
CA GLY A 66 5.45 -0.29 17.93
C GLY A 66 6.84 0.04 17.37
N LYS A 67 7.53 -0.92 16.73
CA LYS A 67 8.82 -0.71 16.07
C LYS A 67 8.61 -0.56 14.58
N ILE A 68 9.23 0.46 13.99
CA ILE A 68 9.27 0.68 12.54
C ILE A 68 10.51 -0.03 11.99
N ILE A 69 10.29 -0.89 10.99
CA ILE A 69 11.32 -1.59 10.25
C ILE A 69 11.23 -1.14 8.80
N GLU A 70 12.21 -0.35 8.38
CA GLU A 70 12.34 0.10 6.99
C GLU A 70 12.68 -1.08 6.09
N THR A 71 12.06 -1.13 4.92
CA THR A 71 12.29 -2.13 3.89
C THR A 71 12.27 -1.47 2.51
N ASN A 72 12.73 -2.21 1.50
CA ASN A 72 12.75 -1.76 0.12
C ASN A 72 12.34 -2.93 -0.78
N GLN A 73 11.30 -3.65 -0.36
CA GLN A 73 10.84 -4.88 -1.00
C GLN A 73 9.70 -4.57 -1.97
N GLU A 74 9.83 -5.05 -3.20
CA GLU A 74 8.71 -5.05 -4.15
C GLU A 74 7.88 -6.34 -3.99
N LEU A 75 6.56 -6.19 -3.96
CA LEU A 75 5.58 -7.25 -3.94
C LEU A 75 4.74 -7.19 -5.21
N SER A 76 5.01 -8.10 -6.15
CA SER A 76 4.33 -8.14 -7.44
C SER A 76 2.83 -8.46 -7.30
N ALA A 77 2.02 -7.94 -8.23
CA ALA A 77 0.59 -8.25 -8.28
C ALA A 77 0.35 -9.77 -8.34
N GLY A 78 -0.60 -10.26 -7.55
CA GLY A 78 -0.96 -11.67 -7.46
C GLY A 78 0.03 -12.55 -6.70
N THR A 79 1.04 -11.97 -6.03
CA THR A 79 2.04 -12.74 -5.27
C THR A 79 1.89 -12.57 -3.77
N MET A 80 2.44 -13.55 -3.05
CA MET A 80 2.42 -13.61 -1.59
C MET A 80 3.85 -13.78 -1.07
N ILE A 81 4.17 -13.09 0.02
CA ILE A 81 5.44 -13.25 0.75
C ILE A 81 5.18 -13.47 2.24
N SER A 82 6.11 -14.13 2.92
CA SER A 82 6.07 -14.24 4.38
C SER A 82 6.57 -12.94 5.01
N LEU A 83 5.97 -12.52 6.12
CA LEU A 83 6.39 -11.35 6.87
C LEU A 83 7.85 -11.49 7.34
N SER A 84 8.31 -12.71 7.64
CA SER A 84 9.69 -12.95 8.05
C SER A 84 10.75 -12.57 7.00
N SER A 85 10.39 -12.50 5.71
CA SER A 85 11.31 -12.00 4.69
C SER A 85 11.55 -10.49 4.78
N LEU A 86 10.68 -9.76 5.50
CA LEU A 86 10.77 -8.31 5.69
C LEU A 86 11.39 -7.96 7.04
N VAL A 87 11.01 -8.67 8.10
CA VAL A 87 11.36 -8.30 9.49
C VAL A 87 12.19 -9.34 10.22
N GLY A 88 12.54 -10.45 9.56
CA GLY A 88 13.19 -11.60 10.17
C GLY A 88 12.26 -12.41 11.08
N ASN A 89 12.84 -13.28 11.89
CA ASN A 89 12.10 -14.15 12.81
C ASN A 89 11.71 -13.39 14.08
N VAL A 90 10.46 -12.99 14.18
CA VAL A 90 9.90 -12.29 15.34
C VAL A 90 8.55 -12.89 15.71
N THR A 91 8.15 -12.72 16.97
CA THR A 91 6.77 -12.94 17.39
C THR A 91 6.03 -11.62 17.33
N VAL A 92 4.90 -11.59 16.65
CA VAL A 92 4.01 -10.44 16.50
C VAL A 92 2.89 -10.57 17.52
N THR A 93 2.90 -9.69 18.52
CA THR A 93 1.95 -9.75 19.65
C THR A 93 0.95 -8.60 19.66
N GLY A 94 1.30 -7.50 18.98
CA GLY A 94 0.49 -6.30 18.83
C GLY A 94 0.12 -6.03 17.37
N PRO A 95 -0.35 -4.81 17.09
CA PRO A 95 -0.77 -4.40 15.76
C PRO A 95 0.36 -4.54 14.74
N LEU A 96 0.02 -5.09 13.58
CA LEU A 96 0.88 -5.13 12.39
C LEU A 96 0.35 -4.12 11.37
N ILE A 97 1.22 -3.21 10.95
CA ILE A 97 0.91 -2.21 9.93
C ILE A 97 1.96 -2.30 8.83
N ILE A 98 1.53 -2.34 7.58
CA ILE A 98 2.38 -2.29 6.39
C ILE A 98 2.20 -0.92 5.74
N ASN A 99 3.28 -0.16 5.62
CA ASN A 99 3.33 1.03 4.78
C ASN A 99 3.85 0.63 3.40
N ALA A 100 3.05 0.87 2.38
CA ALA A 100 3.40 0.55 1.01
C ALA A 100 2.87 1.59 0.02
N ASN A 101 3.75 2.09 -0.86
CA ASN A 101 3.49 3.23 -1.75
C ASN A 101 2.78 4.40 -1.04
N GLY A 102 3.19 4.73 0.19
CA GLY A 102 2.57 5.77 1.03
C GLY A 102 1.17 5.46 1.58
N GLN A 103 0.66 4.23 1.48
CA GLN A 103 -0.60 3.81 2.10
C GLN A 103 -0.37 2.77 3.20
N TYR A 104 -1.24 2.79 4.21
CA TYR A 104 -1.16 1.90 5.36
C TYR A 104 -2.19 0.78 5.28
N PHE A 105 -1.73 -0.45 5.46
CA PHE A 105 -2.55 -1.66 5.56
C PHE A 105 -2.40 -2.24 6.95
N ILE A 106 -3.50 -2.53 7.61
CA ILE A 106 -3.54 -2.98 9.00
C ILE A 106 -4.14 -4.39 9.04
N GLU A 107 -3.60 -5.25 9.91
CA GLU A 107 -4.15 -6.58 10.22
C GLU A 107 -5.56 -6.49 10.82
#